data_AF-A0A380PQL7-F1
#
_entry.id   AF-A0A380PQL7-F1
#
_cell.length_a   1.000
_cell.length_b   1.000
_cell.length_c   1.000
_cell.angle_alpha   90.00
_cell.angle_beta   90.00
_cell.angle_gamma   90.00
#
_symmetry.space_group_name_H-M   'P 1'
#
loop_
_entity.id
_entity.type
_entity.pdbx_description
1 polymer ?
#
loop_
_entity_poly.entity_id
_entity_poly.type
_entity_poly.pdbx_seq_one_letter_code
_entity_poly.pdbx_strand_id
1 'polypeptide(L)'
;MNKAIGIVIAVLVVVVSALLFNSYRLSNKVEKTEVELRAEQNTNTVLGNIIDAYQVNEAANRAATTRQLDNERKLRNESEGQLKRFLAASSDDNCAIQHMPDASINILRE
;
A
#
# COMPACT_ATOMS: atom_id res chain seq x y z
N MET A 1 -16.33 60.50 -46.79
CA MET A 1 -15.78 59.11 -46.79
C MET A 1 -14.70 58.89 -45.73
N ASN A 2 -13.67 59.72 -45.63
CA ASN A 2 -12.52 59.46 -44.74
C ASN A 2 -12.85 59.35 -43.24
N LYS A 3 -13.83 60.14 -42.75
CA LYS A 3 -14.23 60.12 -41.33
C LYS A 3 -14.94 58.82 -40.91
N ALA A 4 -15.78 58.26 -41.79
CA ALA A 4 -16.48 57.00 -41.54
C ALA A 4 -15.52 55.80 -41.59
N ILE A 5 -14.58 55.81 -42.56
CA ILE A 5 -13.55 54.78 -42.68
C ILE A 5 -12.63 54.77 -41.44
N GLY A 6 -12.25 55.95 -40.93
CA GLY A 6 -11.45 56.05 -39.70
C GLY A 6 -12.16 55.47 -38.47
N ILE A 7 -13.48 55.64 -38.35
CA ILE A 7 -14.27 55.06 -37.26
C ILE A 7 -14.31 53.53 -37.36
N VAL A 8 -14.53 52.99 -38.57
CA VAL A 8 -14.55 51.54 -38.78
C VAL A 8 -13.20 50.91 -38.43
N ILE A 9 -12.09 51.54 -38.82
CA ILE A 9 -10.74 51.07 -38.47
C ILE A 9 -10.54 51.10 -36.95
N ALA A 10 -10.95 52.18 -36.27
CA ALA A 10 -10.82 52.29 -34.82
C ALA A 10 -11.61 51.19 -34.08
N VAL A 11 -12.83 50.91 -34.52
CA VAL A 11 -13.65 49.81 -33.96
C VAL A 11 -12.98 48.47 -34.21
N LEU A 12 -12.45 48.22 -35.40
CA LEU A 12 -11.72 47.01 -35.74
C LEU A 12 -10.51 46.80 -34.84
N VAL A 13 -9.72 47.85 -34.59
CA VAL A 13 -8.57 47.79 -33.68
C VAL A 13 -9.02 47.41 -32.28
N VAL A 14 -10.06 48.04 -31.75
CA VAL A 14 -10.59 47.71 -30.41
C VAL A 14 -11.05 46.26 -30.33
N VAL A 15 -11.78 45.77 -31.34
CA VAL A 15 -12.25 44.38 -31.39
C VAL A 15 -11.07 43.40 -31.43
N VAL A 16 -10.08 43.65 -32.29
CA VAL A 16 -8.89 42.79 -32.38
C VAL A 16 -8.10 42.80 -31.08
N SER A 17 -7.90 43.96 -30.45
CA SER A 17 -7.23 44.05 -29.15
C SER A 17 -7.98 43.28 -28.05
N ALA A 18 -9.32 43.39 -28.01
CA ALA A 18 -10.13 42.64 -27.06
C ALA A 18 -10.04 41.12 -27.27
N LEU A 19 -10.06 40.67 -28.53
CA LEU A 19 -9.89 39.26 -28.88
C LEU A 19 -8.51 38.73 -28.47
N LEU A 20 -7.44 39.48 -28.75
CA LEU A 20 -6.07 39.11 -28.37
C LEU A 20 -5.89 39.05 -26.85
N PHE A 21 -6.47 40.00 -26.11
CA PHE A 21 -6.41 39.98 -24.67
C PHE A 21 -7.17 38.77 -24.08
N ASN A 22 -8.34 38.46 -24.64
CA ASN A 22 -9.13 37.31 -24.22
C ASN A 22 -8.42 35.98 -24.55
N SER A 23 -7.83 35.85 -25.75
CA SER A 23 -7.08 34.66 -26.13
C SER A 23 -5.85 34.45 -25.24
N TYR A 24 -5.16 35.53 -24.87
CA TYR A 24 -4.03 35.46 -23.95
C TYR A 24 -4.46 35.00 -22.55
N ARG A 25 -5.54 35.58 -21.99
CA ARG A 25 -6.07 35.14 -20.69
C ARG A 25 -6.53 33.69 -20.70
N LEU A 26 -7.19 33.26 -21.78
CA LEU A 26 -7.66 31.89 -21.94
C LEU A 26 -6.47 30.93 -22.04
N SER A 27 -5.45 31.25 -22.85
CA SER A 27 -4.23 30.45 -22.98
C SER A 27 -3.54 30.26 -21.62
N ASN A 28 -3.36 31.35 -20.84
CA ASN A 28 -2.76 31.25 -19.51
C ASN A 28 -3.60 30.40 -18.54
N LYS A 29 -4.93 30.43 -18.67
CA LYS A 29 -5.80 29.59 -17.83
C LYS A 29 -5.64 28.13 -18.20
N VAL A 30 -5.66 27.82 -19.50
CA VAL A 30 -5.49 26.46 -20.02
C VAL A 30 -4.14 25.89 -19.59
N GLU A 31 -3.05 26.63 -19.79
CA GLU A 31 -1.71 26.20 -19.39
C GLU A 31 -1.62 25.88 -17.89
N LYS A 32 -2.16 26.75 -17.04
CA LYS A 32 -2.20 26.49 -15.59
C LYS A 32 -2.98 25.22 -15.24
N THR A 33 -4.17 25.05 -15.84
CA THR A 33 -4.99 23.86 -15.59
C THR A 33 -4.33 22.59 -16.11
N GLU A 34 -3.59 22.66 -17.23
CA GLU A 34 -2.84 21.50 -17.73
C GLU A 34 -1.69 21.13 -16.82
N VAL A 35 -0.98 22.11 -16.26
CA VAL A 35 0.10 21.86 -15.30
C VAL A 35 -0.44 21.20 -14.04
N GLU A 36 -1.53 21.73 -13.48
CA GLU A 36 -2.21 21.15 -12.31
C GLU A 36 -2.70 19.72 -12.61
N LEU A 37 -3.35 19.51 -13.76
CA LEU A 37 -3.84 18.20 -14.17
C LEU A 37 -2.70 17.19 -14.35
N ARG A 38 -1.57 17.59 -14.96
CA ARG A 38 -0.40 16.71 -15.09
C ARG A 38 0.20 16.36 -13.72
N ALA A 39 0.26 17.32 -12.80
CA ALA A 39 0.73 17.05 -11.44
C ALA A 39 -0.19 16.06 -10.70
N GLU A 40 -1.51 16.20 -10.86
CA GLU A 40 -2.49 15.28 -10.29
C GLU A 40 -2.39 13.89 -10.93
N GLN A 41 -2.28 13.79 -12.26
CA GLN A 41 -2.09 12.53 -12.97
C GLN A 41 -0.81 11.80 -12.53
N ASN A 42 0.28 12.53 -12.34
CA ASN A 42 1.53 11.95 -11.82
C ASN A 42 1.33 11.42 -10.40
N THR A 43 0.66 12.18 -9.54
CA THR A 43 0.35 11.77 -8.17
C THR A 43 -0.52 10.51 -8.16
N ASN A 44 -1.57 10.46 -8.99
CA ASN A 44 -2.44 9.30 -9.12
C ASN A 44 -1.70 8.07 -9.65
N THR A 45 -0.75 8.25 -10.58
CA THR A 45 0.11 7.16 -11.06
C THR A 45 0.98 6.62 -9.94
N VAL A 46 1.61 7.50 -9.15
CA VAL A 46 2.42 7.09 -7.99
C VAL A 46 1.57 6.35 -6.96
N LEU A 47 0.39 6.87 -6.62
CA LEU A 47 -0.54 6.22 -5.70
C LEU A 47 -1.02 4.86 -6.22
N GLY A 48 -1.33 4.75 -7.52
CA GLY A 48 -1.67 3.48 -8.16
C GLY A 48 -0.57 2.44 -8.01
N ASN A 49 0.67 2.80 -8.33
CA ASN A 49 1.83 1.91 -8.18
C ASN A 49 2.04 1.47 -6.72
N ILE A 50 1.78 2.37 -5.75
CA ILE A 50 1.84 2.03 -4.32
C ILE A 50 0.76 1.00 -3.98
N ILE A 51 -0.49 1.22 -4.41
CA ILE A 51 -1.60 0.30 -4.17
C ILE A 51 -1.30 -1.09 -4.74
N ASP A 52 -0.79 -1.16 -5.98
CA ASP A 52 -0.41 -2.42 -6.62
C ASP A 52 0.66 -3.17 -5.81
N ALA A 53 1.68 -2.45 -5.32
CA ALA A 53 2.73 -3.04 -4.47
C ALA A 53 2.17 -3.56 -3.14
N TYR A 54 1.29 -2.80 -2.48
CA TYR A 54 0.65 -3.24 -1.24
C TYR A 54 -0.23 -4.47 -1.44
N GLN A 55 -0.95 -4.56 -2.57
CA GLN A 55 -1.81 -5.70 -2.87
C GLN A 55 -1.00 -6.99 -3.06
N VAL A 56 0.13 -6.93 -3.76
CA VAL A 56 1.05 -8.06 -3.92
C VAL A 56 1.64 -8.47 -2.56
N ASN A 57 2.05 -7.50 -1.74
CA ASN A 57 2.59 -7.77 -0.42
C ASN A 57 1.55 -8.41 0.51
N GLU A 58 0.30 -7.93 0.48
CA GLU A 58 -0.78 -8.51 1.27
C GLU A 58 -1.06 -9.96 0.86
N ALA A 59 -1.10 -10.26 -0.44
CA ALA A 59 -1.26 -11.61 -0.95
C ALA A 59 -0.11 -12.54 -0.50
N ALA A 60 1.14 -12.06 -0.58
CA ALA A 60 2.31 -12.79 -0.10
C ALA A 60 2.26 -13.02 1.42
N ASN A 61 1.86 -12.01 2.20
CA ASN A 61 1.76 -12.11 3.64
C ASN A 61 0.69 -13.12 4.06
N ARG A 62 -0.51 -13.07 3.44
CA ARG A 62 -1.56 -14.07 3.69
C ARG A 62 -1.06 -15.48 3.39
N ALA A 63 -0.37 -15.68 2.26
CA ALA A 63 0.22 -16.98 1.93
C ALA A 63 1.29 -17.44 2.94
N ALA A 64 2.12 -16.51 3.44
CA ALA A 64 3.09 -16.81 4.49
C ALA A 64 2.39 -17.20 5.81
N THR A 65 1.37 -16.45 6.24
CA THR A 65 0.58 -16.75 7.44
C THR A 65 -0.10 -18.12 7.34
N THR A 66 -0.69 -18.46 6.18
CA THR A 66 -1.28 -19.80 5.98
C THR A 66 -0.24 -20.90 6.13
N ARG A 67 0.94 -20.76 5.51
CA ARG A 67 2.04 -21.73 5.65
C ARG A 67 2.51 -21.86 7.10
N GLN A 68 2.61 -20.75 7.81
CA GLN A 68 3.00 -20.75 9.23
C GLN A 68 1.98 -21.49 10.08
N LEU A 69 0.68 -21.18 9.93
CA LEU A 69 -0.38 -21.84 10.68
C LEU A 69 -0.42 -23.36 10.43
N ASP A 70 -0.23 -23.78 9.18
CA ASP A 70 -0.19 -25.21 8.86
C ASP A 70 1.03 -25.92 9.44
N ASN A 71 2.20 -25.26 9.43
CA ASN A 71 3.39 -25.78 10.09
C ASN A 71 3.22 -25.89 11.61
N GLU A 72 2.65 -24.88 12.26
CA GLU A 72 2.38 -24.89 13.70
C GLU A 72 1.38 -26.00 14.07
N ARG A 73 0.31 -26.18 13.29
CA ARG A 73 -0.64 -27.28 13.47
C ARG A 73 0.03 -28.64 13.36
N LYS A 74 0.88 -28.83 12.34
CA LYS A 74 1.62 -30.07 12.14
C LYS A 74 2.56 -30.35 13.31
N LEU A 75 3.33 -29.35 13.73
CA LEU A 75 4.29 -29.48 14.81
C LEU A 75 3.59 -29.79 16.14
N ARG A 76 2.46 -29.14 16.41
CA ARG A 76 1.64 -29.40 17.59
C ARG A 76 1.10 -30.83 17.59
N ASN A 77 0.54 -31.30 16.48
CA ASN A 77 0.03 -32.66 16.38
C ASN A 77 1.14 -33.71 16.53
N GLU A 78 2.31 -33.47 15.95
CA GLU A 78 3.47 -34.35 16.09
C GLU A 78 3.96 -34.39 17.54
N SER A 79 4.10 -33.22 18.18
CA SER A 79 4.50 -33.10 19.59
C SER A 79 3.51 -33.81 20.52
N GLU A 80 2.20 -33.60 20.34
CA GLU A 80 1.16 -34.30 21.10
C GLU A 80 1.24 -35.83 20.90
N GLY A 81 1.53 -36.28 19.69
CA GLY A 81 1.75 -37.70 19.38
C GLY A 81 2.98 -38.29 20.07
N GLN A 82 4.10 -37.57 20.04
CA GLN A 82 5.34 -37.98 20.71
C GLN A 82 5.16 -38.00 22.24
N LEU A 83 4.50 -36.97 22.81
CA LEU A 83 4.21 -36.89 24.24
C LEU A 83 3.35 -38.07 24.70
N LYS A 84 2.30 -38.42 23.94
CA LYS A 84 1.46 -39.60 24.25
C LYS A 84 2.26 -40.90 24.26
N ARG A 85 3.17 -41.08 23.28
CA ARG A 85 4.05 -42.27 23.23
C ARG A 85 5.03 -42.30 24.40
N PHE A 86 5.59 -41.14 24.76
CA PHE A 86 6.47 -41.01 25.92
C PHE A 86 5.74 -41.42 27.20
N LEU A 87 4.58 -40.81 27.48
CA LEU A 87 3.77 -41.12 28.66
C LEU A 87 3.32 -42.59 28.71
N ALA A 88 3.01 -43.18 27.56
CA ALA A 88 2.65 -44.60 27.48
C ALA A 88 3.85 -45.52 27.76
N ALA A 89 5.06 -45.14 27.33
CA ALA A 89 6.28 -45.91 27.58
C ALA A 89 6.82 -45.72 29.00
N SER A 90 6.54 -44.58 29.64
CA SER A 90 6.96 -44.26 31.01
C SER A 90 5.90 -44.57 32.06
N SER A 91 4.79 -45.24 31.70
CA SER A 91 3.64 -45.49 32.60
C SER A 91 4.02 -46.14 33.94
N ASP A 92 5.07 -46.97 33.93
CA ASP A 92 5.53 -47.73 35.10
C ASP A 92 6.67 -47.03 35.86
N ASP A 93 7.20 -45.91 35.34
CA ASP A 93 8.26 -45.12 35.94
C ASP A 93 7.72 -43.82 36.54
N ASN A 94 7.47 -43.86 37.85
CA ASN A 94 6.91 -42.74 38.61
C ASN A 94 7.83 -41.50 38.63
N CYS A 95 9.15 -41.68 38.45
CA CYS A 95 10.08 -40.56 38.34
C CYS A 95 9.98 -39.86 36.97
N ALA A 96 9.67 -40.60 35.90
CA ALA A 96 9.58 -40.06 34.55
C ALA A 96 8.26 -39.33 34.24
N ILE A 97 7.19 -39.62 35.01
CA ILE A 97 5.88 -38.95 34.87
C ILE A 97 5.77 -37.71 35.76
N GLN A 98 6.55 -37.64 36.86
CA GLN A 98 6.53 -36.47 37.73
C GLN A 98 7.05 -35.23 37.01
N HIS A 99 6.31 -34.13 37.17
CA HIS A 99 6.75 -32.84 36.67
C HIS A 99 8.06 -32.46 37.35
N MET A 100 9.09 -32.16 36.55
CA MET A 100 10.37 -31.70 37.09
C MET A 100 10.13 -30.42 37.91
N PRO A 101 10.65 -30.31 39.15
CA PRO A 101 10.46 -29.12 39.96
C PRO A 101 11.05 -27.89 39.27
N ASP A 102 10.33 -26.77 39.28
CA ASP A 102 10.76 -25.53 38.60
C ASP A 102 12.15 -25.05 39.06
N ALA A 103 12.49 -25.27 40.33
CA ALA A 103 13.80 -24.97 40.89
C ALA A 103 14.94 -25.75 40.18
N SER A 104 14.68 -26.97 39.72
CA SER A 104 15.63 -27.80 38.99
C SER A 104 15.77 -27.36 37.53
N ILE A 105 14.69 -26.88 36.91
CA ILE A 105 14.69 -26.35 35.54
C ILE A 105 15.53 -25.06 35.47
N ASN A 106 15.45 -24.22 36.51
CA ASN A 106 16.20 -22.97 36.55
C ASN A 106 17.72 -23.20 36.56
N ILE A 107 18.19 -24.31 37.16
CA ILE A 107 19.61 -24.71 37.18
C ILE A 107 20.10 -25.19 35.79
N LEU A 108 19.22 -25.72 34.94
CA LEU A 108 19.56 -26.22 33.60
C LEU A 108 19.52 -25.14 32.51
N ARG A 109 18.94 -23.98 32.80
CA ARG A 109 18.79 -22.86 31.86
C ARG A 109 19.91 -21.82 32.00
N GLU A 110 20.79 -21.99 33.00
CA GLU A 110 22.00 -21.20 33.26
C GLU A 110 23.23 -21.88 32.65
#